data_AF-A0AA35JMS7-F1
#
_entry.id   AF-A0AA35JMS7-F1
#
_cell.length_a   1.000
_cell.length_b   1.000
_cell.length_c   1.000
_cell.angle_alpha   90.00
_cell.angle_beta   90.00
_cell.angle_gamma   90.00
#
_symmetry.space_group_name_H-M   'P 1'
#
loop_
_entity.id
_entity.type
_entity.pdbx_description
1 polymer ?
#
loop_
_entity_poly.entity_id
_entity_poly.type
_entity_poly.pdbx_seq_one_letter_code
_entity_poly.pdbx_strand_id
1 'polypeptide(L)' 'MTLVGKVVHISIDLVLVSTCLAGIKRNTGLTPKLETLDNLTMRNYMKRYLNVGESVYDYSVATCGSSTYFARK' A
#
# COMPACT_ATOMS: atom_id res chain seq x y z
N MET A 1 -25.96 -6.68 9.35
CA MET A 1 -24.61 -6.35 8.86
C MET A 1 -23.61 -6.85 9.87
N THR A 2 -23.01 -8.01 9.63
CA THR A 2 -22.12 -8.67 10.58
C THR A 2 -20.85 -7.83 10.78
N LEU A 3 -20.42 -7.66 12.03
CA LEU A 3 -19.21 -6.91 12.42
C LEU A 3 -17.98 -7.30 11.56
N VAL A 4 -17.92 -8.58 11.19
CA VAL A 4 -16.88 -9.17 10.32
C VAL A 4 -16.81 -8.51 8.95
N GLY A 5 -17.94 -8.20 8.31
CA GLY A 5 -17.95 -7.55 7.01
C GLY A 5 -17.37 -6.13 7.04
N LYS A 6 -17.63 -5.37 8.11
CA LYS A 6 -17.05 -4.03 8.31
C LYS A 6 -15.55 -4.09 8.55
N VAL A 7 -15.08 -5.02 9.39
CA VAL A 7 -13.64 -5.17 9.69
C VAL A 7 -12.86 -5.53 8.43
N VAL A 8 -13.35 -6.50 7.65
CA VAL A 8 -12.71 -6.89 6.38
C VAL A 8 -12.68 -5.71 5.41
N HIS A 9 -13.79 -4.98 5.27
CA HIS A 9 -13.85 -3.84 4.36
C HIS A 9 -12.86 -2.73 4.74
N ILE A 10 -12.79 -2.38 6.03
CA ILE A 10 -11.83 -1.39 6.55
C ILE A 10 -10.39 -1.87 6.32
N SER A 11 -10.11 -3.16 6.50
CA SER A 11 -8.78 -3.72 6.26
C SER A 11 -8.38 -3.61 4.79
N ILE A 12 -9.31 -3.89 3.87
CA ILE A 12 -9.10 -3.74 2.43
C ILE A 12 -8.86 -2.27 2.07
N ASP A 13 -9.64 -1.35 2.63
CA ASP A 13 -9.47 0.09 2.40
C ASP A 13 -8.10 0.59 2.88
N LEU A 14 -7.66 0.12 4.06
CA LEU A 14 -6.32 0.38 4.57
C LEU A 14 -5.24 -0.10 3.58
N VAL A 15 -5.35 -1.34 3.10
CA VAL A 15 -4.39 -1.88 2.13
C VAL A 15 -4.42 -1.08 0.81
N LEU A 16 -5.60 -0.69 0.33
CA LEU A 16 -5.76 0.14 -0.87
C LEU A 16 -5.09 1.50 -0.72
N VAL A 17 -5.33 2.20 0.39
CA VAL A 17 -4.68 3.47 0.69
C VAL A 17 -3.16 3.31 0.71
N SER A 18 -2.65 2.26 1.35
CA SER A 18 -1.20 1.99 1.36
C SER A 18 -0.64 1.68 -0.02
N THR A 19 -1.38 0.95 -0.85
CA THR A 19 -1.00 0.58 -2.22
C THR A 19 -0.99 1.82 -3.12
N CYS A 20 -1.97 2.73 -2.96
CA CYS A 20 -1.98 4.03 -3.64
C CYS A 20 -0.76 4.88 -3.25
N LEU A 21 -0.42 4.96 -1.96
CA LEU A 21 0.76 5.67 -1.49
C LEU A 21 2.05 5.07 -2.04
N ALA A 22 2.14 3.73 -2.13
CA ALA A 22 3.24 3.04 -2.78
C ALA A 22 3.37 3.40 -4.27
N GLY A 23 2.25 3.49 -5.00
CA GLY A 23 2.21 3.96 -6.39
C GLY A 23 2.72 5.39 -6.54
N ILE A 24 2.29 6.32 -5.66
CA ILE A 24 2.77 7.70 -5.64
C ILE A 24 4.28 7.75 -5.41
N LYS A 25 4.78 6.99 -4.44
CA LYS A 25 6.21 6.86 -4.15
C LYS A 25 6.99 6.35 -5.38
N ARG A 26 6.47 5.35 -6.10
CA ARG A 26 7.12 4.77 -7.29
C ARG A 26 7.14 5.73 -8.47
N ASN A 27 6.08 6.51 -8.67
CA ASN A 27 5.94 7.42 -9.81
C ASN A 27 6.61 8.80 -9.58
N THR A 28 6.55 9.32 -8.36
CA THR A 28 7.00 10.69 -8.02
C THR A 28 8.21 10.74 -7.08
N GLY A 29 8.57 9.62 -6.43
CA GLY A 29 9.59 9.58 -5.38
C GLY A 29 9.12 10.14 -4.02
N LEU A 30 7.90 10.67 -3.93
CA LEU A 30 7.38 11.26 -2.69
C LEU A 30 6.99 10.16 -1.70
N THR A 31 7.61 10.20 -0.52
CA THR A 31 7.32 9.28 0.57
C THR A 31 6.79 10.08 1.76
N PRO A 32 5.76 9.61 2.49
CA PRO A 32 5.30 10.30 3.69
C PRO A 32 6.46 10.50 4.67
N LYS A 33 6.57 11.73 5.22
CA LYS A 33 7.62 12.08 6.17
C LYS A 33 7.35 11.41 7.51
N LEU A 34 7.89 10.21 7.69
CA LEU A 34 7.78 9.47 8.95
C LEU A 34 8.66 10.07 10.06
N GLU A 35 9.52 11.03 9.75
CA GLU A 35 10.34 11.79 10.73
C GLU A 35 9.56 12.85 11.52
N THR A 36 8.37 13.24 11.07
CA THR A 36 7.52 14.15 11.87
C THR A 36 6.83 13.43 13.03
N LEU A 37 6.96 12.11 13.11
CA LEU A 37 6.43 11.29 14.19
C LEU A 37 7.49 11.13 15.28
N ASP A 38 7.29 11.80 16.40
CA ASP A 38 8.16 11.76 17.59
C ASP A 38 8.24 10.34 18.20
N ASN A 39 7.17 9.55 18.03
CA ASN A 39 7.06 8.20 18.56
C ASN A 39 7.71 7.14 17.65
N LEU A 40 8.82 6.55 18.10
CA LEU A 40 9.56 5.50 17.38
C LEU A 40 8.70 4.28 17.03
N THR A 41 7.83 3.85 17.95
CA THR A 41 6.91 2.71 17.75
C THR A 41 5.94 3.00 16.61
N MET A 42 5.30 4.17 16.62
CA MET A 42 4.33 4.56 15.59
C MET A 42 5.01 4.71 14.23
N ARG A 43 6.24 5.24 14.22
CA ARG A 43 7.08 5.30 13.02
C ARG A 43 7.32 3.90 12.43
N ASN A 44 7.61 2.91 13.28
CA ASN A 44 7.84 1.53 12.83
C ASN A 44 6.55 0.87 12.28
N TYR A 45 5.40 1.11 12.92
CA TYR A 45 4.10 0.65 12.42
C TYR A 45 3.77 1.25 11.06
N MET A 46 3.95 2.57 10.89
CA MET A 46 3.71 3.25 9.61
C MET A 46 4.67 2.74 8.52
N LYS A 47 5.94 2.50 8.85
CA LYS A 47 6.88 1.84 7.92
C LYS A 47 6.39 0.47 7.48
N ARG A 48 5.95 -0.38 8.42
CA ARG A 48 5.42 -1.71 8.10
C ARG A 48 4.17 -1.62 7.23
N TYR A 49 3.25 -0.72 7.58
CA TYR A 49 2.03 -0.48 6.81
C TYR A 49 2.35 -0.07 5.36
N LEU A 50 3.22 0.92 5.16
CA LEU A 50 3.67 1.35 3.83
C LEU A 50 4.33 0.22 3.03
N ASN A 51 5.15 -0.61 3.70
CA ASN A 51 5.85 -1.72 3.07
C ASN A 51 4.88 -2.81 2.58
N VAL A 52 3.77 -3.04 3.29
CA VAL A 52 2.70 -3.94 2.83
C VAL A 52 2.08 -3.41 1.54
N GLY A 53 1.78 -2.10 1.45
CA GLY A 53 1.27 -1.49 0.22
C GLY A 53 2.24 -1.59 -0.95
N GLU A 54 3.55 -1.43 -0.73
CA GLU A 54 4.57 -1.63 -1.77
C GLU A 54 4.59 -3.07 -2.27
N SER A 55 4.52 -4.05 -1.37
CA SER A 55 4.49 -5.46 -1.74
C SER A 55 3.25 -5.78 -2.57
N VAL A 56 2.07 -5.33 -2.13
CA VAL A 56 0.80 -5.54 -2.86
C VAL A 56 0.85 -4.87 -4.23
N TYR A 57 1.43 -3.67 -4.32
CA TYR A 57 1.62 -2.96 -5.58
C TYR A 57 2.53 -3.75 -6.53
N ASP A 58 3.68 -4.24 -6.07
CA ASP A 58 4.60 -5.04 -6.89
C ASP A 58 3.95 -6.35 -7.37
N TYR A 59 3.21 -7.06 -6.51
CA TYR A 59 2.45 -8.24 -6.93
C TYR A 59 1.39 -7.91 -7.98
N SER A 60 0.70 -6.78 -7.83
CA SER A 60 -0.29 -6.33 -8.80
C SER A 60 0.36 -6.03 -10.14
N VAL A 61 1.49 -5.32 -10.16
CA VAL A 61 2.25 -5.02 -11.37
C VAL A 61 2.83 -6.29 -12.01
N ALA A 62 3.34 -7.23 -11.21
CA ALA A 62 3.84 -8.51 -11.72
C ALA A 62 2.72 -9.34 -12.36
N THR A 63 1.55 -9.39 -11.73
CA THR A 63 0.36 -10.08 -12.26
C THR A 63 -0.11 -9.42 -13.56
N CYS A 64 -0.19 -8.09 -13.59
CA CYS A 64 -0.54 -7.35 -14.81
C CYS A 64 0.51 -7.58 -15.90
N GLY A 65 1.81 -7.50 -15.59
CA GLY A 65 2.89 -7.70 -16.56
C GLY A 65 3.00 -9.12 -17.11
N SER A 66 2.54 -10.13 -16.36
CA SER A 66 2.47 -11.53 -16.82
C SER A 66 1.18 -11.84 -17.60
N SER A 67 0.21 -10.94 -17.58
CA SER A 67 -1.09 -11.15 -18.22
C SER A 67 -1.07 -10.69 -19.67
N THR A 68 -1.62 -11.52 -20.57
CA THR A 68 -1.74 -11.24 -22.01
C THR A 68 -2.58 -9.99 -22.32
N TYR A 69 -3.35 -9.51 -21.34
CA TYR A 69 -4.21 -8.33 -21.49
C TYR A 69 -3.48 -6.99 -21.29
N PHE A 70 -2.24 -7.00 -20.77
CA PHE A 70 -1.49 -5.76 -20.54
C PHE A 70 -0.21 -5.74 -21.38
N ALA A 71 0.03 -4.62 -22.06
CA ALA A 71 1.28 -4.34 -22.73
C ALA A 71 2.11 -3.36 -21.90
N ARG A 72 3.43 -3.61 -21.80
CA ARG A 72 4.38 -2.58 -21.37
C ARG A 72 4.60 -1.62 -22.53
N LYS A 73 4.46 -0.32 -22.28
CA LYS A 73 4.80 0.76 -23.19
C LYS A 73 6.04 1.49 -22.69
#